data_AF-A0A2D3RFM1-F1
#
_entry.id   AF-A0A2D3RFM1-F1
#
_cell.length_a   1.000
_cell.length_b   1.000
_cell.length_c   1.000
_cell.angle_alpha   90.00
_cell.angle_beta   90.00
_cell.angle_gamma   90.00
#
_symmetry.space_group_name_H-M   'P 1'
#
loop_
_entity.id
_entity.type
_entity.pdbx_description
1 polymer ?
#
loop_
_entity_poly.entity_id
_entity_poly.type
_entity_poly.pdbx_seq_one_letter_code
_entity_poly.pdbx_strand_id
1 'polypeptide(L)'
;MKYIRIIFALAAAWGFLALVPGLFGEAGPRPEYYYGFIGIALVFQLIFILIATDPARYRALIPISILEKLSFFLPVTILYTQGRVAAGPVFVGAMVDGLFMLLFALAWWLSRKAGPAA
;
A
#
# COMPACT_ATOMS: atom_id res chain seq x y z
N MET A 1 1.45 17.00 10.50
CA MET A 1 0.81 15.72 10.89
C MET A 1 -0.54 15.45 10.21
N LYS A 2 -1.46 16.43 10.11
CA LYS A 2 -2.79 16.26 9.47
C LYS A 2 -2.73 15.60 8.07
N TYR A 3 -1.83 16.07 7.19
CA TYR A 3 -1.71 15.51 5.84
C TYR A 3 -1.29 14.03 5.82
N ILE A 4 -0.37 13.64 6.72
CA ILE A 4 0.06 12.25 6.85
C ILE A 4 -1.12 11.38 7.29
N ARG A 5 -1.93 11.86 8.25
CA ARG A 5 -3.15 11.16 8.65
C ARG A 5 -4.10 10.91 7.48
N ILE A 6 -4.34 11.93 6.67
CA ILE A 6 -5.24 11.85 5.51
C ILE A 6 -4.68 10.87 4.46
N ILE A 7 -3.40 10.97 4.11
CA ILE A 7 -2.76 10.08 3.12
C ILE A 7 -2.92 8.61 3.54
N PHE A 8 -2.59 8.28 4.78
CA PHE A 8 -2.67 6.90 5.25
C PHE A 8 -4.11 6.41 5.49
N ALA A 9 -5.04 7.30 5.88
CA ALA A 9 -6.46 6.95 5.97
C ALA A 9 -7.06 6.63 4.59
N LEU A 10 -6.74 7.43 3.57
CA LEU A 10 -7.18 7.18 2.20
C LEU A 10 -6.54 5.91 1.63
N ALA A 11 -5.27 5.65 1.92
CA ALA A 11 -4.59 4.41 1.53
C ALA A 11 -5.27 3.18 2.15
N ALA A 12 -5.56 3.23 3.46
CA ALA A 12 -6.27 2.16 4.17
C ALA A 12 -7.67 1.92 3.57
N ALA A 13 -8.44 2.99 3.37
CA ALA A 13 -9.78 2.91 2.80
C ALA A 13 -9.77 2.30 1.40
N TRP A 14 -8.87 2.78 0.54
CA TRP A 14 -8.68 2.22 -0.80
C TRP A 14 -8.28 0.75 -0.75
N GLY A 15 -7.33 0.37 0.10
CA GLY A 15 -6.88 -1.00 0.23
C GLY A 15 -7.99 -1.95 0.64
N PHE A 16 -8.83 -1.58 1.62
CA PHE A 16 -10.00 -2.39 1.96
C PHE A 16 -11.00 -2.51 0.81
N LEU A 17 -11.32 -1.40 0.15
CA LEU A 17 -12.25 -1.40 -0.98
C LEU A 17 -11.75 -2.29 -2.14
N ALA A 18 -10.44 -2.27 -2.42
CA ALA A 18 -9.85 -3.03 -3.51
C ALA A 18 -9.65 -4.53 -3.17
N LEU A 19 -9.31 -4.86 -1.92
CA LEU A 19 -8.87 -6.20 -1.55
C LEU A 19 -9.96 -7.07 -0.93
N VAL A 20 -10.87 -6.50 -0.13
CA VAL A 20 -11.91 -7.28 0.58
C VAL A 20 -12.81 -8.06 -0.38
N PRO A 21 -13.27 -7.53 -1.52
CA PRO A 21 -14.07 -8.32 -2.46
C PRO A 21 -13.34 -9.58 -2.96
N GLY A 22 -12.01 -9.51 -3.09
CA GLY A 22 -11.20 -10.64 -3.54
C GLY A 22 -11.16 -11.82 -2.56
N LEU A 23 -11.45 -11.61 -1.27
CA LEU A 23 -11.57 -12.72 -0.30
C LEU A 23 -12.74 -13.66 -0.60
N PHE A 24 -13.77 -13.14 -1.26
CA PHE A 24 -14.99 -13.87 -1.60
C PHE A 24 -15.05 -14.30 -3.07
N GLY A 25 -14.06 -13.87 -3.87
CA GLY A 25 -13.93 -14.27 -5.26
C GLY A 25 -13.40 -15.70 -5.39
N GLU A 26 -13.78 -16.37 -6.47
CA GLU A 26 -13.20 -17.66 -6.84
C GLU A 26 -11.77 -17.44 -7.34
N ALA A 27 -10.79 -17.96 -6.61
CA ALA A 27 -9.40 -17.87 -6.98
C ALA A 27 -9.10 -18.75 -8.20
N GLY A 28 -8.32 -18.21 -9.13
CA GLY A 28 -7.80 -18.97 -10.26
C GLY A 28 -6.67 -19.94 -9.86
N PRO A 29 -5.84 -20.38 -10.83
CA PRO A 29 -4.72 -21.27 -10.57
C PRO A 29 -3.77 -20.71 -9.49
N ARG A 30 -3.35 -21.56 -8.55
CA ARG A 30 -2.53 -21.24 -7.36
C ARG A 30 -3.25 -20.32 -6.34
N PRO A 31 -4.37 -20.77 -5.77
CA PRO A 31 -5.16 -20.01 -4.80
C PRO A 31 -4.36 -19.60 -3.56
N GLU A 32 -3.34 -20.39 -3.17
CA GLU A 32 -2.45 -20.10 -2.05
C GLU A 32 -1.70 -18.78 -2.20
N TYR A 33 -1.26 -18.43 -3.42
CA TYR A 33 -0.62 -17.15 -3.67
C TYR A 33 -1.62 -16.01 -3.75
N TYR A 34 -2.82 -16.27 -4.28
CA TYR A 34 -3.87 -15.27 -4.39
C TYR A 34 -4.38 -14.82 -3.01
N TYR A 35 -4.84 -15.78 -2.18
CA TYR A 35 -5.32 -15.48 -0.84
C TYR A 35 -4.18 -15.07 0.10
N GLY A 36 -2.97 -15.61 -0.08
CA GLY A 36 -1.78 -15.19 0.65
C GLY A 36 -1.46 -13.72 0.42
N PHE A 37 -1.48 -13.26 -0.84
CA PHE A 37 -1.27 -11.86 -1.19
C PHE A 37 -2.36 -10.95 -0.61
N ILE A 38 -3.64 -11.29 -0.80
CA ILE A 38 -4.75 -10.49 -0.27
C ILE A 38 -4.67 -10.41 1.26
N GLY A 39 -4.42 -11.53 1.92
CA GLY A 39 -4.32 -11.61 3.38
C GLY A 39 -3.22 -10.70 3.93
N ILE A 40 -1.99 -10.80 3.40
CA ILE A 40 -0.90 -9.95 3.88
C ILE A 40 -1.13 -8.47 3.55
N ALA A 41 -1.67 -8.15 2.37
CA ALA A 41 -1.97 -6.78 1.98
C ALA A 41 -3.06 -6.15 2.87
N LEU A 42 -4.03 -6.94 3.34
CA LEU A 42 -5.04 -6.50 4.31
C LEU A 42 -4.43 -6.22 5.70
N VAL A 43 -3.45 -7.01 6.15
CA VAL A 43 -2.72 -6.73 7.40
C VAL A 43 -2.01 -5.38 7.33
N PHE A 44 -1.43 -5.01 6.19
CA PHE A 44 -0.83 -3.69 6.01
C PHE A 44 -1.83 -2.53 6.07
N GLN A 45 -3.11 -2.75 5.73
CA GLN A 45 -4.12 -1.71 5.93
C GLN A 45 -4.29 -1.36 7.41
N LEU A 46 -4.07 -2.31 8.32
CA LEU A 46 -4.05 -2.05 9.76
C LEU A 46 -2.85 -1.19 10.16
N ILE A 47 -1.67 -1.41 9.55
CA ILE A 47 -0.50 -0.55 9.73
C ILE A 47 -0.82 0.88 9.26
N PHE A 48 -1.51 1.04 8.14
CA PHE A 48 -1.88 2.37 7.64
C PHE A 48 -2.88 3.06 8.56
N ILE A 49 -3.84 2.33 9.14
CA ILE A 49 -4.72 2.87 10.20
C ILE A 49 -3.90 3.32 11.41
N LEU A 50 -2.93 2.53 11.89
CA LEU A 50 -2.08 2.92 13.01
C LEU A 50 -1.34 4.24 12.71
N ILE A 51 -0.70 4.33 11.54
CA ILE A 51 -0.03 5.57 11.12
C ILE A 51 -1.04 6.74 11.02
N ALA A 52 -2.26 6.49 10.54
CA ALA A 52 -3.28 7.52 10.42
C ALA A 52 -3.77 8.04 11.78
N THR A 53 -3.83 7.19 12.81
CA THR A 53 -4.22 7.60 14.17
C THR A 53 -3.15 8.46 14.83
N ASP A 54 -1.89 8.00 14.82
CA ASP A 54 -0.76 8.73 15.40
C ASP A 54 0.49 8.66 14.51
N PRO A 55 0.61 9.58 13.53
CA PRO A 55 1.76 9.60 12.62
C PRO A 55 3.10 9.83 13.31
N ALA A 56 3.11 10.45 14.50
CA ALA A 56 4.33 10.74 15.24
C ALA A 56 4.84 9.45 15.89
N ARG A 57 3.96 8.75 16.61
CA ARG A 57 4.27 7.49 17.29
C ARG A 57 4.66 6.38 16.32
N TYR A 58 3.95 6.26 15.21
CA TYR A 58 4.15 5.18 14.22
C TYR A 58 5.02 5.59 13.04
N ARG A 59 5.75 6.71 13.15
CA ARG A 59 6.59 7.26 12.08
C ARG A 59 7.57 6.23 11.47
N ALA A 60 8.13 5.35 12.30
CA ALA A 60 9.06 4.31 11.86
C ALA A 60 8.45 3.28 10.88
N LEU A 61 7.11 3.17 10.82
CA LEU A 61 6.42 2.28 9.89
C LEU A 61 6.23 2.89 8.49
N ILE A 62 6.45 4.20 8.32
CA ILE A 62 6.29 4.86 7.02
C ILE A 62 7.28 4.30 5.98
N PRO A 63 8.59 4.16 6.24
CA PRO A 63 9.51 3.55 5.28
C PRO A 63 9.17 2.08 4.96
N ILE A 64 8.68 1.33 5.94
CA ILE A 64 8.23 -0.06 5.73
C ILE A 64 7.00 -0.08 4.81
N SER A 65 6.11 0.89 4.94
CA SER A 65 4.94 1.04 4.06
C SER A 65 5.32 1.40 2.63
N ILE A 66 6.42 2.15 2.42
CA ILE A 66 6.98 2.40 1.07
C ILE A 66 7.44 1.09 0.44
N LEU A 67 8.15 0.26 1.21
CA LEU A 67 8.65 -1.04 0.73
C LEU A 67 7.50 -2.00 0.41
N GLU A 68 6.42 -2.00 1.20
CA GLU A 68 5.22 -2.77 0.86
C GLU A 68 4.65 -2.35 -0.50
N LYS A 69 4.42 -1.06 -0.74
CA LYS A 69 3.90 -0.59 -2.02
C LYS A 69 4.84 -0.90 -3.19
N LEU A 70 6.14 -0.70 -2.98
CA LEU A 70 7.17 -1.02 -3.97
C LEU A 70 7.18 -2.51 -4.33
N SER A 71 6.94 -3.39 -3.35
CA SER A 71 6.98 -4.85 -3.52
C SER A 71 5.93 -5.39 -4.48
N PHE A 72 4.84 -4.64 -4.72
CA PHE A 72 3.84 -4.97 -5.73
C PHE A 72 4.00 -4.13 -7.00
N PHE A 73 4.18 -2.82 -6.85
CA PHE A 73 4.33 -1.89 -7.97
C PHE A 73 5.47 -2.28 -8.92
N LEU A 74 6.67 -2.52 -8.40
CA LEU A 74 7.85 -2.76 -9.23
C LEU A 74 7.77 -4.09 -10.00
N PRO A 75 7.49 -5.25 -9.38
CA PRO A 75 7.39 -6.50 -10.12
C PRO A 75 6.28 -6.49 -11.17
N VAL A 76 5.10 -5.94 -10.86
CA VAL A 76 3.99 -5.87 -11.82
C VAL A 76 4.35 -4.97 -13.00
N THR A 77 5.01 -3.83 -12.76
CA THR A 77 5.47 -2.94 -13.83
C THR A 77 6.49 -3.63 -14.74
N ILE A 78 7.46 -4.36 -14.18
CA ILE A 78 8.44 -5.13 -14.96
C ILE A 78 7.75 -6.23 -15.77
N LEU A 79 6.79 -6.94 -15.19
CA LEU A 79 6.05 -7.99 -15.91
C LEU A 79 5.18 -7.41 -17.03
N TYR A 80 4.61 -6.22 -16.81
CA TYR A 80 3.87 -5.50 -17.85
C TYR A 80 4.75 -5.14 -19.04
N THR A 81 5.96 -4.60 -18.81
CA THR A 81 6.89 -4.27 -19.90
C THR A 81 7.41 -5.51 -20.65
N GLN A 82 7.35 -6.69 -20.02
CA GLN A 82 7.63 -7.98 -20.63
C GLN A 82 6.44 -8.61 -21.37
N GLY A 83 5.26 -7.96 -21.39
CA GLY A 83 4.03 -8.51 -21.97
C GLY A 83 3.41 -9.66 -21.16
N ARG A 84 3.84 -9.85 -19.91
CA ARG A 84 3.38 -10.96 -19.03
C ARG A 84 2.22 -10.56 -18.11
N VAL A 85 1.90 -9.28 -18.05
CA VAL A 85 0.72 -8.73 -17.39
C VAL A 85 0.01 -7.83 -18.39
N ALA A 86 -1.31 -8.01 -18.55
CA ALA A 86 -2.13 -7.13 -19.39
C ALA A 86 -2.43 -5.80 -18.68
N ALA A 87 -2.77 -4.76 -19.45
CA ALA A 87 -3.28 -3.48 -18.93
C ALA A 87 -4.69 -3.62 -18.35
N GLY A 88 -4.82 -4.39 -17.25
CA GLY A 88 -6.08 -4.70 -16.58
C GLY A 88 -6.03 -4.39 -15.08
N PRO A 89 -6.94 -4.98 -14.27
CA PRO A 89 -7.09 -4.66 -12.85
C PRO A 89 -5.81 -4.78 -12.03
N VAL A 90 -4.98 -5.81 -12.29
CA VAL A 90 -3.70 -6.03 -11.62
C VAL A 90 -2.72 -4.87 -11.90
N PHE A 91 -2.62 -4.45 -13.16
CA PHE A 91 -1.75 -3.34 -13.55
C PHE A 91 -2.24 -2.01 -12.96
N VAL A 92 -3.56 -1.75 -12.99
CA VAL A 92 -4.16 -0.56 -12.38
C VAL A 92 -3.86 -0.53 -10.88
N GLY A 93 -4.05 -1.65 -10.17
CA GLY A 93 -3.71 -1.77 -8.75
C GLY A 93 -2.25 -1.45 -8.47
N ALA A 94 -1.33 -1.97 -9.28
CA ALA A 94 0.09 -1.64 -9.16
C ALA A 94 0.38 -0.14 -9.36
N MET A 95 -0.28 0.53 -10.31
CA MET A 95 -0.10 1.97 -10.50
C MET A 95 -0.61 2.79 -9.31
N VAL A 96 -1.72 2.37 -8.71
CA VAL A 96 -2.23 3.00 -7.48
C VAL A 96 -1.25 2.78 -6.32
N ASP A 97 -0.65 1.59 -6.21
CA ASP A 97 0.41 1.34 -5.24
C ASP A 97 1.64 2.23 -5.49
N GLY A 98 2.03 2.44 -6.75
CA GLY A 98 3.08 3.38 -7.13
C GLY A 98 2.77 4.82 -6.71
N LEU A 99 1.52 5.28 -6.87
CA LEU A 99 1.08 6.59 -6.40
C LEU A 99 1.18 6.69 -4.86
N PHE A 100 0.67 5.70 -4.13
CA PHE A 100 0.74 5.70 -2.67
C PHE A 100 2.18 5.59 -2.16
N MET A 101 3.05 4.84 -2.84
CA MET A 101 4.49 4.78 -2.54
C MET A 101 5.12 6.17 -2.57
N LEU A 102 4.84 6.97 -3.60
CA LEU A 102 5.33 8.35 -3.72
C LEU A 102 4.75 9.25 -2.62
N LEU A 103 3.46 9.12 -2.32
CA LEU A 103 2.83 9.86 -1.22
C LEU A 103 3.41 9.47 0.15
N PHE A 104 3.74 8.21 0.37
CA PHE A 104 4.37 7.72 1.59
C PHE A 104 5.82 8.23 1.72
N ALA A 105 6.56 8.28 0.61
CA ALA A 105 7.89 8.90 0.58
C ALA A 105 7.82 10.40 0.93
N LEU A 106 6.84 11.12 0.38
CA LEU A 106 6.57 12.51 0.75
C LEU A 106 6.20 12.64 2.23
N ALA A 107 5.34 11.76 2.76
CA ALA A 107 4.96 11.74 4.17
C ALA A 107 6.15 11.47 5.10
N TRP A 108 7.07 10.58 4.70
CA TRP A 108 8.31 10.32 5.44
C TRP A 108 9.19 11.57 5.52
N TRP A 109 9.35 12.27 4.40
CA TRP A 109 10.14 13.48 4.34
C TRP A 109 9.51 14.62 5.16
N LEU A 110 8.20 14.81 5.06
CA LEU A 110 7.46 15.80 5.85
C LEU A 110 7.52 15.51 7.35
N SER A 111 7.47 14.24 7.75
CA SER A 111 7.57 13.88 9.17
C SER A 111 8.99 14.01 9.74
N ARG A 112 10.04 14.01 8.91
CA ARG A 112 11.41 14.33 9.36
C ARG A 112 11.57 15.81 9.71
N LYS A 113 10.92 16.68 8.95
CA LYS A 113 11.00 18.13 9.14
C LYS A 113 10.26 18.63 10.38
N ALA A 114 9.33 17.84 10.91
CA ALA A 114 8.52 18.24 12.05
C ALA A 114 9.28 18.28 13.40
N GLY A 115 10.56 17.88 13.46
CA GLY A 115 11.35 17.81 14.69
C GLY A 115 10.81 16.76 15.68
N PRO A 116 11.61 16.30 16.66
CA PRO A 116 11.03 15.63 17.83
C PRO A 116 10.07 16.62 18.48
N ALA A 117 8.82 16.23 18.69
CA ALA A 117 7.95 16.99 19.58
C ALA A 117 8.65 17.05 20.94
N ALA A 118 9.01 18.27 21.36
CA ALA A 118 9.49 18.54 22.71
C ALA A 118 8.37 18.33 23.73
#